data_AF-A0A8X7C8T8-F1
#
_entry.id   AF-A0A8X7C8T8-F1
#
_cell.length_a   1.000
_cell.length_b   1.000
_cell.length_c   1.000
_cell.angle_alpha   90.00
_cell.angle_beta   90.00
_cell.angle_gamma   90.00
#
_symmetry.space_group_name_H-M   'P 1'
#
loop_
_entity.id
_entity.type
_entity.pdbx_description
1 polymer ?
#
loop_
_entity_poly.entity_id
_entity_poly.type
_entity_poly.pdbx_seq_one_letter_code
_entity_poly.pdbx_strand_id
1 'polypeptide(L)'
;MKSLYIQSRLKVVALTFKNFFTEEKINGKTIIKGVEAKLLECLGEKLNFDFEYFLLSSSESVNSNGTWDGVIGLVQRGEADVRV
;
A
#
# COMPACT_ATOMS: atom_id res chain seq x y z
N MET A 1 32.76 -8.59 4.46
CA MET A 1 32.15 -7.36 3.90
C MET A 1 30.67 -7.39 4.22
N LYS A 2 30.16 -6.44 5.03
CA LYS A 2 28.71 -6.22 5.14
C LYS A 2 28.31 -5.45 3.88
N SER A 3 27.50 -6.07 3.03
CA SER A 3 26.86 -5.37 1.91
C SER A 3 26.08 -4.18 2.46
N LEU A 4 26.22 -3.01 1.82
CA LEU A 4 25.44 -1.81 2.13
C LEU A 4 24.01 -2.04 1.62
N TYR A 5 23.20 -2.79 2.37
CA TYR A 5 21.80 -3.03 2.01
C TYR A 5 21.03 -1.72 2.18
N ILE A 6 20.68 -1.08 1.07
CA ILE A 6 19.69 -0.01 1.06
C ILE A 6 18.35 -0.67 1.33
N GLN A 7 17.68 -0.28 2.42
CA GLN A 7 16.32 -0.69 2.69
C GLN A 7 15.43 -0.09 1.59
N SER A 8 14.80 -0.95 0.77
CA SER A 8 13.86 -0.49 -0.24
C SER A 8 12.66 0.16 0.44
N ARG A 9 12.15 1.26 -0.14
CA ARG A 9 10.93 1.91 0.34
C ARG A 9 9.85 1.79 -0.73
N LEU A 10 8.81 1.00 -0.46
CA LEU A 10 7.72 0.73 -1.40
C LEU A 10 6.61 1.77 -1.28
N LYS A 11 6.03 2.14 -2.42
CA LYS A 11 4.78 2.89 -2.51
C LYS A 11 3.61 1.92 -2.59
N VAL A 12 2.82 1.89 -1.53
CA VAL A 12 1.70 0.96 -1.38
C VAL A 12 0.37 1.70 -1.54
N VAL A 13 -0.49 1.16 -2.38
CA VAL A 13 -1.87 1.62 -2.49
C VAL A 13 -2.82 0.58 -1.90
N ALA A 14 -3.81 1.03 -1.13
CA ALA A 14 -4.87 0.16 -0.64
C ALA A 14 -6.23 0.85 -0.73
N LEU A 15 -7.29 0.04 -0.84
CA LEU A 15 -8.65 0.52 -0.64
C LEU A 15 -8.96 0.56 0.85
N THR A 16 -9.68 1.60 1.28
CA THR A 16 -10.22 1.64 2.64
C THR A 16 -11.36 0.63 2.73
N PHE A 17 -11.11 -0.51 3.36
CA PHE A 17 -12.11 -1.56 3.53
C PHE A 17 -12.07 -2.10 4.96
N LYS A 18 -13.23 -2.06 5.63
CA LYS A 18 -13.36 -2.40 7.05
C LYS A 18 -12.80 -3.80 7.32
N ASN A 19 -11.93 -3.91 8.33
CA ASN A 19 -11.19 -5.12 8.73
C ASN A 19 -10.01 -5.54 7.82
N PHE A 20 -9.82 -4.93 6.65
CA PHE A 20 -8.75 -5.29 5.70
C PHE A 20 -7.63 -4.27 5.69
N PHE A 21 -7.97 -3.02 5.41
CA PHE A 21 -7.03 -1.91 5.49
C PHE A 21 -7.77 -0.62 5.89
N THR A 22 -7.47 -0.12 7.07
CA THR A 22 -8.05 1.12 7.62
C THR A 22 -7.01 1.90 8.40
N GLU A 23 -7.17 3.22 8.46
CA GLU A 23 -6.41 4.07 9.37
C GLU A 23 -7.19 4.37 10.65
N GLU A 24 -6.46 4.48 11.75
CA GLU A 24 -6.96 5.05 12.99
C GLU A 24 -5.96 6.07 13.54
N LYS A 25 -6.49 7.19 14.03
CA LYS A 25 -5.68 8.20 14.72
C LYS A 25 -5.76 7.99 16.22
N ILE A 26 -4.64 7.62 16.84
CA ILE A 26 -4.50 7.46 18.28
C ILE A 26 -3.44 8.45 18.78
N ASN A 27 -3.82 9.35 19.68
CA ASN A 27 -2.92 10.35 20.29
C ASN A 27 -2.11 11.17 19.26
N GLY A 28 -2.75 11.55 18.14
CA GLY A 28 -2.09 12.29 17.06
C GLY A 28 -1.21 11.44 16.12
N LYS A 29 -1.05 10.15 16.39
CA LYS A 29 -0.35 9.20 15.52
C LYS A 29 -1.36 8.44 14.66
N THR A 30 -1.11 8.36 13.36
CA THR A 30 -1.85 7.45 12.47
C THR A 30 -1.28 6.05 12.59
N ILE A 31 -2.14 5.06 12.78
CA ILE A 31 -1.82 3.64 12.72
C ILE A 31 -2.68 2.97 11.66
N ILE A 32 -2.13 1.95 11.01
CA ILE A 32 -2.88 1.10 10.08
C ILE A 32 -3.42 -0.15 10.80
N LYS A 33 -4.60 -0.59 10.39
CA LYS A 33 -5.32 -1.75 10.95
C LYS A 33 -5.91 -2.61 9.84
N GLY A 34 -6.14 -3.88 10.17
CA GLY A 34 -6.76 -4.87 9.29
C GLY A 34 -5.78 -5.97 8.87
N VAL A 35 -6.32 -7.02 8.26
CA VAL A 35 -5.54 -8.22 7.90
C VAL A 35 -4.46 -7.91 6.86
N GLU A 36 -4.75 -7.09 5.86
CA GLU A 36 -3.79 -6.72 4.81
C GLU A 36 -2.72 -5.75 5.34
N ALA A 37 -3.11 -4.81 6.21
CA ALA A 37 -2.16 -3.94 6.90
C ALA A 37 -1.16 -4.75 7.75
N LYS A 38 -1.64 -5.75 8.50
CA LYS A 38 -0.78 -6.63 9.32
C LYS A 38 0.12 -7.54 8.47
N LEU A 39 -0.39 -8.02 7.33
CA LEU A 39 0.42 -8.76 6.37
C LEU A 39 1.55 -7.88 5.83
N LEU A 40 1.25 -6.64 5.45
CA LEU A 40 2.25 -5.70 4.93
C LEU A 40 3.34 -5.37 5.96
N GLU A 41 2.97 -5.12 7.22
CA GLU A 41 3.93 -4.94 8.31
C GLU A 41 4.84 -6.17 8.47
N CYS A 42 4.26 -7.37 8.49
CA CYS A 42 5.01 -8.62 8.61
C CYS A 42 5.97 -8.82 7.43
N LEU A 43 5.53 -8.54 6.20
CA LEU A 43 6.38 -8.62 5.01
C LEU A 43 7.51 -7.59 5.07
N GLY A 44 7.24 -6.36 5.51
CA GLY A 44 8.26 -5.31 5.68
C GLY A 44 9.34 -5.74 6.66
N GLU A 45 8.94 -6.30 7.80
CA GLU A 45 9.87 -6.84 8.81
C GLU A 45 10.70 -8.03 8.28
N LYS A 46 10.07 -8.97 7.57
CA LYS A 46 10.74 -10.20 7.12
C LYS A 46 11.60 -10.01 5.88
N LEU A 47 11.21 -9.11 5.00
CA LEU A 47 11.90 -8.84 3.73
C LEU A 47 12.77 -7.58 3.79
N ASN A 48 12.81 -6.91 4.95
CA ASN A 48 13.63 -5.73 5.22
C ASN A 48 13.36 -4.60 4.20
N PHE A 49 12.08 -4.23 4.06
CA PHE A 49 11.65 -3.02 3.34
C PHE A 49 10.84 -2.12 4.26
N ASP A 50 10.85 -0.84 3.96
CA ASP A 50 9.91 0.13 4.52
C ASP A 50 8.84 0.45 3.48
N PHE A 51 7.73 1.05 3.88
CA PHE A 51 6.70 1.45 2.94
C PHE A 51 6.07 2.79 3.32
N GLU A 52 5.74 3.57 2.30
CA GLU A 52 4.72 4.60 2.40
C GLU A 52 3.43 4.09 1.78
N TYR A 53 2.29 4.53 2.30
CA TYR A 53 1.00 4.09 1.82
C TYR A 53 0.05 5.26 1.63
N PHE A 54 -0.92 5.09 0.74
CA PHE A 54 -2.03 6.01 0.59
C PHE A 54 -3.32 5.22 0.35
N LEU A 55 -4.41 5.73 0.92
CA LEU A 55 -5.71 5.08 0.89
C LEU A 55 -6.64 5.77 -0.08
N LEU A 56 -7.32 4.96 -0.89
CA LEU A 56 -8.43 5.42 -1.73
C LEU A 56 -9.74 4.83 -1.23
N SER A 57 -10.81 5.61 -1.39
CA SER A 57 -12.19 5.22 -1.06
C SER A 57 -13.07 5.07 -2.31
N SER A 58 -12.51 5.28 -3.51
CA SER A 58 -13.27 5.34 -4.76
C SER A 58 -13.41 3.98 -5.45
N SER A 59 -14.46 3.83 -6.25
CA SER A 59 -14.66 2.72 -7.18
C SER A 59 -13.58 2.66 -8.27
N GLU A 60 -13.31 1.45 -8.75
CA GLU A 60 -12.37 1.17 -9.85
C GLU A 60 -13.14 0.82 -11.12
N SER A 61 -12.61 1.24 -12.28
CA SER A 61 -13.19 0.95 -13.59
C SER A 61 -12.09 0.69 -14.62
N VAL A 62 -12.46 -0.10 -15.63
CA VAL A 62 -11.67 -0.26 -16.86
C VAL A 62 -12.21 0.71 -17.89
N ASN A 63 -11.33 1.55 -18.42
CA ASN A 63 -11.64 2.44 -19.52
C ASN A 63 -11.72 1.68 -20.84
N SER A 64 -12.42 2.26 -21.83
CA SER A 64 -12.59 1.64 -23.16
C SER A 64 -11.27 1.44 -23.92
N ASN A 65 -10.22 2.17 -23.55
CA ASN A 65 -8.86 2.04 -24.10
C ASN A 65 -8.01 0.97 -23.38
N GLY A 66 -8.60 0.20 -22.46
CA GLY A 66 -7.91 -0.85 -21.71
C GLY A 66 -7.07 -0.37 -20.53
N THR A 67 -7.11 0.92 -20.18
CA THR A 67 -6.46 1.41 -18.95
C THR A 67 -7.38 1.30 -17.74
N TRP A 68 -6.78 1.16 -16.57
CA TRP A 68 -7.51 1.15 -15.31
C TRP A 68 -7.46 2.50 -14.60
N ASP A 69 -8.54 2.83 -13.90
CA ASP A 69 -8.58 3.90 -12.90
C ASP A 69 -8.36 3.33 -11.49
N GLY A 70 -8.43 4.19 -10.47
CA GLY A 70 -8.30 3.79 -9.07
C GLY A 70 -6.95 3.14 -8.76
N VAL A 71 -6.93 2.21 -7.79
CA VAL A 71 -5.67 1.63 -7.28
C VAL A 71 -4.93 0.80 -8.33
N ILE A 72 -5.66 0.08 -9.19
CA ILE A 72 -5.07 -0.72 -10.27
C ILE A 72 -4.44 0.20 -11.30
N GLY A 73 -5.10 1.31 -11.63
CA GLY A 73 -4.56 2.35 -12.50
C GLY A 73 -3.24 2.94 -11.99
N LEU A 74 -3.13 3.14 -10.67
CA LEU A 74 -1.91 3.69 -10.07
C LEU A 74 -0.73 2.71 -10.18
N VAL A 75 -0.97 1.41 -9.99
CA VAL A 75 0.04 0.38 -10.24
C VAL A 75 0.40 0.31 -11.73
N GLN A 76 -0.61 0.31 -12.63
CA GLN A 76 -0.39 0.26 -14.07
C GLN A 76 0.49 1.41 -14.58
N ARG A 77 0.32 2.62 -14.01
CA ARG A 77 1.09 3.82 -14.39
C ARG A 77 2.43 3.95 -13.66
N GLY A 78 2.77 3.02 -12.76
CA GLY A 78 4.00 3.07 -11.96
C GLY A 78 3.99 4.16 -10.87
N GLU A 79 2.81 4.65 -10.50
CA GLU A 79 2.64 5.62 -9.40
C GLU A 79 2.63 4.92 -8.02
N ALA A 80 2.28 3.62 -8.01
CA ALA A 80 2.40 2.71 -6.88
C ALA A 80 3.19 1.46 -7.31
N ASP A 81 3.92 0.86 -6.37
CA ASP A 81 4.68 -0.37 -6.60
C ASP A 81 3.82 -1.61 -6.34
N VAL A 82 2.93 -1.54 -5.34
CA VAL A 82 2.13 -2.68 -4.88
C VAL A 82 0.73 -2.21 -4.49
N ARG A 83 -0.27 -3.04 -4.83
CA ARG A 83 -1.61 -2.96 -4.26
C ARG A 83 -1.80 -4.07 -3.23
N VAL A 84 -2.24 -3.68 -2.04
CA VAL A 84 -2.81 -4.57 -1.03
C VAL A 84 -4.32 -4.41 -1.06
#